data_AF-A0A927L9Q7-F1
#
_entry.id   AF-A0A927L9Q7-F1
#
_cell.length_a   1.000
_cell.length_b   1.000
_cell.length_c   1.000
_cell.angle_alpha   90.00
_cell.angle_beta   90.00
_cell.angle_gamma   90.00
#
_symmetry.space_group_name_H-M   'P 1'
#
loop_
_entity.id
_entity.type
_entity.pdbx_description
1 polymer ?
#
loop_
_entity_poly.entity_id
_entity_poly.type
_entity_poly.pdbx_seq_one_letter_code
_entity_poly.pdbx_strand_id
1 'polypeptide(L)'
;MDENTFWQFIDECRPEGPDPDAEGLAEALVGRLVGGPVSVVVGFAEQLAWALYRLDRKEFGDDLSGDGFLYTRAAVVAEGRDVYEAVLRDPARFVPYATELVWAEPLLYVPDLAYERITGREWARETRYSYETGSNAEGWGREGQG
;
A
#
# COMPACT_ATOMS: atom_id res chain seq x y z
N MET A 1 -10.85 -7.46 7.76
CA MET A 1 -10.62 -8.14 6.47
C MET A 1 -9.37 -9.00 6.61
N ASP A 2 -9.37 -10.21 6.06
CA ASP A 2 -8.15 -11.03 6.00
C ASP A 2 -7.29 -10.69 4.77
N GLU A 3 -6.04 -11.16 4.77
CA GLU A 3 -5.08 -10.88 3.71
C GLU A 3 -5.54 -11.39 2.33
N ASN A 4 -6.23 -12.55 2.27
CA ASN A 4 -6.70 -13.10 1.00
C ASN A 4 -7.76 -12.20 0.35
N THR A 5 -8.70 -11.70 1.15
CA THR A 5 -9.74 -10.79 0.68
C THR A 5 -9.16 -9.46 0.23
N PHE A 6 -8.12 -8.96 0.91
CA PHE A 6 -7.41 -7.74 0.51
C PHE A 6 -6.80 -7.89 -0.88
N TRP A 7 -6.03 -8.95 -1.11
CA TRP A 7 -5.43 -9.20 -2.42
C TRP A 7 -6.46 -9.45 -3.52
N GLN A 8 -7.56 -10.14 -3.20
CA GLN A 8 -8.67 -10.32 -4.13
C GLN A 8 -9.26 -8.97 -4.57
N PHE A 9 -9.40 -7.99 -3.67
CA PHE A 9 -9.88 -6.66 -4.05
C PHE A 9 -8.91 -5.92 -4.96
N ILE A 10 -7.59 -6.02 -4.69
CA ILE A 10 -6.58 -5.44 -5.57
C ILE A 10 -6.67 -6.06 -6.98
N ASP A 11 -6.80 -7.39 -7.07
CA ASP A 11 -6.85 -8.10 -8.35
C ASP A 11 -8.15 -7.84 -9.12
N GLU A 12 -9.31 -7.83 -8.44
CA GLU A 12 -10.62 -7.56 -9.06
C GLU A 12 -10.77 -6.11 -9.55
N CYS A 13 -10.10 -5.16 -8.89
CA CYS A 13 -10.18 -3.74 -9.23
C CYS A 13 -9.10 -3.27 -10.21
N ARG A 14 -8.16 -4.14 -10.59
CA ARG A 14 -7.10 -3.76 -11.53
C ARG A 14 -7.68 -3.52 -12.93
N PRO A 15 -7.34 -2.41 -13.60
CA PRO A 15 -7.76 -2.18 -14.98
C PRO A 15 -7.12 -3.18 -15.95
N GLU A 16 -7.79 -3.44 -17.08
CA GLU A 16 -7.26 -4.31 -18.15
C GLU A 16 -6.10 -3.67 -18.93
N GLY A 17 -5.93 -2.35 -18.82
CA GLY A 17 -4.91 -1.56 -19.50
C GLY A 17 -3.80 -1.05 -18.56
N PRO A 18 -2.79 -0.34 -19.10
CA PRO A 18 -1.72 0.23 -18.29
C PRO A 18 -2.24 1.26 -17.29
N ASP A 19 -1.73 1.20 -16.06
CA ASP A 19 -2.09 2.09 -14.95
C ASP A 19 -0.84 2.43 -14.12
N PRO A 20 0.11 3.19 -14.69
CA PRO A 20 1.45 3.36 -14.12
C PRO A 20 1.47 4.01 -12.73
N ASP A 21 0.47 4.85 -12.43
CA ASP A 21 0.35 5.56 -11.15
C ASP A 21 -0.77 4.97 -10.26
N ALA A 22 -1.32 3.81 -10.65
CA ALA A 22 -2.43 3.13 -9.97
C ALA A 22 -3.69 4.01 -9.75
N GLU A 23 -3.92 5.04 -10.57
CA GLU A 23 -5.09 5.91 -10.47
C GLU A 23 -6.38 5.13 -10.75
N GLY A 24 -6.37 4.31 -11.80
CA GLY A 24 -7.53 3.49 -12.19
C GLY A 24 -7.86 2.44 -11.14
N LEU A 25 -6.85 1.75 -10.62
CA LEU A 25 -6.97 0.82 -9.51
C LEU A 25 -7.52 1.52 -8.26
N ALA A 26 -6.97 2.69 -7.89
CA ALA A 26 -7.42 3.42 -6.71
C ALA A 26 -8.89 3.85 -6.83
N GLU A 27 -9.31 4.38 -7.98
CA GLU A 27 -10.70 4.74 -8.22
C GLU A 27 -11.65 3.53 -8.09
N ALA A 28 -11.28 2.41 -8.73
CA ALA A 28 -12.06 1.18 -8.69
C ALA A 28 -12.18 0.61 -7.26
N LEU A 29 -11.09 0.63 -6.48
CA LEU A 29 -11.08 0.22 -5.08
C LEU A 29 -11.97 1.12 -4.21
N VAL A 30 -11.92 2.44 -4.39
CA VAL A 30 -12.83 3.36 -3.68
C VAL A 30 -14.28 3.01 -4.01
N GLY A 31 -14.61 2.80 -5.28
CA GLY A 31 -15.95 2.39 -5.71
C GLY A 31 -16.39 1.07 -5.06
N ARG A 32 -15.51 0.07 -5.04
CA ARG A 32 -15.76 -1.24 -4.42
C ARG A 32 -16.02 -1.14 -2.92
N LEU A 33 -15.23 -0.33 -2.21
CA LEU A 33 -15.28 -0.17 -0.76
C LEU A 33 -16.50 0.64 -0.30
N VAL A 34 -16.89 1.68 -1.06
CA VAL A 34 -18.11 2.49 -0.77
C VAL A 34 -19.38 1.65 -0.85
N GLY A 35 -19.38 0.56 -1.62
CA GLY A 35 -20.49 -0.40 -1.65
C GLY A 35 -20.61 -1.31 -0.42
N GLY A 36 -19.66 -1.24 0.53
CA GLY A 36 -19.61 -2.06 1.74
C GLY A 36 -19.77 -1.26 3.04
N PRO A 37 -19.79 -1.95 4.21
CA PRO A 37 -19.79 -1.27 5.50
C PRO A 37 -18.41 -0.69 5.83
N VAL A 38 -18.38 0.35 6.69
CA VAL A 38 -17.14 1.02 7.15
C VAL A 38 -16.10 0.02 7.70
N SER A 39 -16.52 -1.09 8.33
CA SER A 39 -15.61 -2.12 8.81
C SER A 39 -14.77 -2.79 7.71
N VAL A 40 -15.26 -2.80 6.46
CA VAL A 40 -14.50 -3.29 5.30
C VAL A 40 -13.44 -2.28 4.89
N VAL A 41 -13.75 -0.97 4.91
CA VAL A 41 -12.78 0.12 4.68
C VAL A 41 -11.66 0.06 5.70
N VAL A 42 -11.99 -0.03 6.99
CA VAL A 42 -11.01 -0.15 8.07
C VAL A 42 -10.16 -1.41 7.88
N GLY A 43 -10.80 -2.54 7.57
CA GLY A 43 -10.08 -3.79 7.32
C GLY A 43 -9.13 -3.71 6.12
N PHE A 44 -9.50 -3.00 5.06
CA PHE A 44 -8.63 -2.75 3.91
C PHE A 44 -7.46 -1.85 4.28
N ALA A 45 -7.71 -0.76 5.04
CA ALA A 45 -6.67 0.14 5.52
C ALA A 45 -5.59 -0.59 6.35
N GLU A 46 -6.01 -1.50 7.24
CA GLU A 46 -5.12 -2.32 8.06
C GLU A 46 -4.22 -3.23 7.20
N GLN A 47 -4.80 -3.88 6.17
CA GLN A 47 -4.02 -4.77 5.29
C GLN A 47 -3.08 -3.99 4.37
N LEU A 48 -3.51 -2.85 3.84
CA LEU A 48 -2.66 -1.96 3.06
C LEU A 48 -1.49 -1.45 3.91
N ALA A 49 -1.76 -0.97 5.13
CA ALA A 49 -0.71 -0.51 6.04
C ALA A 49 0.26 -1.63 6.41
N TRP A 50 -0.25 -2.84 6.66
CA TRP A 50 0.58 -4.01 6.94
C TRP A 50 1.49 -4.40 5.76
N ALA A 51 0.96 -4.40 4.54
CA ALA A 51 1.74 -4.69 3.34
C ALA A 51 2.87 -3.67 3.13
N LEU A 52 2.55 -2.38 3.26
CA LEU A 52 3.53 -1.30 3.16
C LEU A 52 4.58 -1.39 4.26
N TYR A 53 4.19 -1.65 5.51
CA TYR A 53 5.10 -1.84 6.64
C TYR A 53 6.09 -3.00 6.41
N ARG A 54 5.64 -4.12 5.85
CA ARG A 54 6.54 -5.26 5.55
C ARG A 54 7.58 -4.96 4.48
N LEU A 55 7.23 -4.07 3.54
CA LEU A 55 8.14 -3.52 2.54
C LEU A 55 8.96 -2.34 3.08
N ASP A 56 8.72 -1.83 4.28
CA ASP A 56 9.52 -0.73 4.85
C ASP A 56 10.88 -1.25 5.34
N ARG A 57 11.81 -1.47 4.40
CA ARG A 57 13.14 -2.02 4.69
C ARG A 57 14.21 -1.14 4.09
N LYS A 58 15.31 -1.00 4.82
CA LYS A 58 16.46 -0.17 4.43
C LYS A 58 17.01 -0.53 3.05
N GLU A 59 17.11 -1.83 2.76
CA GLU A 59 17.61 -2.36 1.48
C GLU A 59 16.79 -1.95 0.24
N PHE A 60 15.57 -1.44 0.43
CA PHE A 60 14.73 -0.91 -0.65
C PHE A 60 14.74 0.63 -0.70
N GLY A 61 14.88 1.29 0.46
CA GLY A 61 14.62 2.72 0.61
C GLY A 61 15.86 3.61 0.71
N ASP A 62 17.07 3.06 0.85
CA ASP A 62 18.29 3.83 1.15
C ASP A 62 18.60 4.95 0.13
N ASP A 63 18.25 4.74 -1.15
CA ASP A 63 18.53 5.68 -2.25
C ASP A 63 17.32 6.56 -2.64
N LEU A 64 16.20 6.46 -1.92
CA LEU A 64 14.95 7.17 -2.22
C LEU A 64 14.63 8.21 -1.13
N SER A 65 13.86 9.24 -1.50
CA SER A 65 13.23 10.10 -0.48
C SER A 65 12.18 9.32 0.32
N GLY A 66 11.80 9.82 1.50
CA GLY A 66 10.77 9.18 2.34
C GLY A 66 9.46 8.93 1.58
N ASP A 67 8.96 9.96 0.90
CA ASP A 67 7.72 9.90 0.12
C ASP A 67 7.90 9.05 -1.14
N GLY A 68 9.02 9.21 -1.86
CA GLY A 68 9.33 8.40 -3.04
C GLY A 68 9.36 6.92 -2.71
N PHE A 69 9.99 6.54 -1.59
CA PHE A 69 10.01 5.17 -1.13
C PHE A 69 8.60 4.66 -0.75
N LEU A 70 7.79 5.49 -0.08
CA LEU A 70 6.42 5.14 0.24
C LEU A 70 5.59 4.86 -1.02
N TYR A 71 5.71 5.72 -2.04
CA TYR A 71 4.94 5.58 -3.28
C TYR A 71 5.40 4.40 -4.13
N THR A 72 6.71 4.11 -4.14
CA THR A 72 7.26 2.91 -4.77
C THR A 72 6.79 1.63 -4.06
N ARG A 73 6.71 1.61 -2.73
CA ARG A 73 6.11 0.47 -1.99
C ARG A 73 4.64 0.29 -2.34
N ALA A 74 3.88 1.37 -2.49
CA ALA A 74 2.49 1.31 -2.93
C ALA A 74 2.38 0.74 -4.36
N ALA A 75 3.32 1.06 -5.26
CA ALA A 75 3.33 0.52 -6.62
C ALA A 75 3.52 -1.01 -6.62
N VAL A 76 4.40 -1.53 -5.77
CA VAL A 76 4.57 -2.98 -5.59
C VAL A 76 3.27 -3.64 -5.09
N VAL A 77 2.52 -2.98 -4.20
CA VAL A 77 1.21 -3.50 -3.73
C VAL A 77 0.15 -3.44 -4.83
N ALA A 78 0.14 -2.40 -5.66
CA ALA A 78 -0.80 -2.25 -6.78
C ALA A 78 -0.68 -3.39 -7.81
N GLU A 79 0.52 -3.94 -7.98
CA GLU A 79 0.82 -5.10 -8.83
C GLU A 79 0.30 -6.43 -8.26
N GLY A 80 -0.18 -6.43 -7.03
CA GLY A 80 -0.86 -7.55 -6.39
C GLY A 80 0.08 -8.54 -5.71
N ARG A 81 -0.52 -9.62 -5.23
CA ARG A 81 0.09 -10.52 -4.26
C ARG A 81 1.38 -11.17 -4.74
N ASP A 82 1.39 -11.69 -5.96
CA ASP A 82 2.52 -12.46 -6.47
C ASP A 82 3.78 -11.61 -6.61
N VAL A 83 3.63 -10.38 -7.11
CA VAL A 83 4.72 -9.40 -7.23
C VAL A 83 5.17 -8.96 -5.84
N TYR A 84 4.24 -8.59 -4.98
CA TYR A 84 4.51 -8.22 -3.59
C TYR A 84 5.32 -9.28 -2.85
N GLU A 85 4.88 -10.55 -2.89
CA GLU A 85 5.59 -11.63 -2.22
C GLU A 85 6.93 -11.94 -2.90
N ALA A 86 7.05 -11.76 -4.21
CA ALA A 86 8.32 -11.91 -4.91
C ALA A 86 9.35 -10.86 -4.48
N VAL A 87 8.94 -9.60 -4.34
CA VAL A 87 9.78 -8.51 -3.82
C VAL A 87 10.24 -8.80 -2.40
N LEU A 88 9.34 -9.27 -1.53
CA LEU A 88 9.70 -9.61 -0.14
C LEU A 88 10.76 -10.73 -0.05
N ARG A 89 10.80 -11.64 -1.03
CA ARG A 89 11.75 -12.75 -1.10
C ARG A 89 13.06 -12.37 -1.78
N ASP A 90 13.02 -11.45 -2.73
CA ASP A 90 14.15 -11.08 -3.58
C ASP A 90 14.19 -9.57 -3.82
N PRO A 91 15.05 -8.84 -3.08
CA PRO A 91 15.18 -7.40 -3.21
C PRO A 91 15.51 -6.86 -4.60
N ALA A 92 16.16 -7.67 -5.45
CA ALA A 92 16.45 -7.25 -6.81
C ALA A 92 15.18 -6.94 -7.62
N ARG A 93 14.03 -7.50 -7.23
CA ARG A 93 12.74 -7.26 -7.88
C ARG A 93 12.11 -5.92 -7.51
N PHE A 94 12.59 -5.24 -6.47
CA PHE A 94 12.17 -3.88 -6.14
C PHE A 94 12.82 -2.83 -7.06
N VAL A 95 14.02 -3.12 -7.57
CA VAL A 95 14.85 -2.17 -8.33
C VAL A 95 14.11 -1.51 -9.49
N PRO A 96 13.36 -2.24 -10.36
CA PRO A 96 12.65 -1.60 -11.47
C PRO A 96 11.69 -0.48 -11.02
N TYR A 97 10.93 -0.71 -9.95
CA TYR A 97 10.00 0.28 -9.39
C TYR A 97 10.72 1.54 -8.89
N ALA A 98 11.87 1.35 -8.23
CA ALA A 98 12.68 2.45 -7.73
C ALA A 98 13.34 3.25 -8.86
N THR A 99 13.85 2.59 -9.90
CA THR A 99 14.57 3.25 -10.99
C THR A 99 13.67 3.93 -12.01
N GLU A 100 12.50 3.35 -12.28
CA GLU A 100 11.53 3.90 -13.23
C GLU A 100 10.62 4.95 -12.60
N LEU A 101 10.80 5.22 -11.29
CA LEU A 101 9.99 6.17 -10.51
C LEU A 101 8.49 5.88 -10.60
N VAL A 102 8.13 4.59 -10.56
CA VAL A 102 6.73 4.13 -10.57
C VAL A 102 6.12 4.41 -9.20
N TRP A 103 5.13 5.30 -9.15
CA TRP A 103 4.61 5.86 -7.91
C TRP A 103 3.10 5.71 -7.83
N ALA A 104 2.63 4.78 -7.01
CA ALA A 104 1.20 4.57 -6.78
C ALA A 104 0.71 5.35 -5.55
N GLU A 105 1.00 6.66 -5.49
CA GLU A 105 0.51 7.53 -4.41
C GLU A 105 -1.03 7.45 -4.23
N PRO A 106 -1.87 7.45 -5.30
CA PRO A 106 -3.32 7.37 -5.18
C PRO A 106 -3.84 6.22 -4.32
N LEU A 107 -3.13 5.09 -4.31
CA LEU A 107 -3.52 3.91 -3.52
C LEU A 107 -3.56 4.20 -2.01
N LEU A 108 -2.73 5.12 -1.53
CA LEU A 108 -2.65 5.48 -0.11
C LEU A 108 -3.93 6.14 0.39
N TYR A 109 -4.60 6.92 -0.46
CA TYR A 109 -5.80 7.68 -0.12
C TYR A 109 -7.09 6.87 -0.23
N VAL A 110 -7.05 5.67 -0.81
CA VAL A 110 -8.24 4.81 -1.03
C VAL A 110 -9.08 4.63 0.25
N PRO A 111 -8.51 4.28 1.42
CA PRO A 111 -9.32 4.04 2.60
C PRO A 111 -9.99 5.32 3.11
N ASP A 112 -9.27 6.43 3.12
CA ASP A 112 -9.72 7.73 3.60
C ASP A 112 -10.86 8.27 2.71
N LEU A 113 -10.69 8.20 1.39
CA LEU A 113 -11.73 8.59 0.43
C LEU A 113 -12.98 7.70 0.53
N ALA A 114 -12.80 6.39 0.70
CA ALA A 114 -13.94 5.49 0.87
C ALA A 114 -14.68 5.76 2.19
N TYR A 115 -13.95 5.98 3.29
CA TYR A 115 -14.53 6.33 4.58
C TYR A 115 -15.32 7.63 4.52
N GLU A 116 -14.75 8.67 3.91
CA GLU A 116 -15.40 9.97 3.75
C GLU A 116 -16.66 9.85 2.91
N ARG A 117 -16.64 9.12 1.80
CA ARG A 117 -17.82 8.91 0.95
C ARG A 117 -18.95 8.17 1.67
N ILE A 118 -18.63 7.23 2.57
CA ILE A 118 -19.64 6.48 3.33
C ILE A 118 -20.21 7.30 4.48
N THR A 119 -19.37 8.07 5.19
CA THR A 119 -19.72 8.70 6.48
C THR A 119 -19.98 10.20 6.40
N GLY A 120 -19.52 10.86 5.33
CA GLY A 120 -19.49 12.31 5.17
C GLY A 120 -18.48 13.01 6.09
N ARG A 121 -17.46 12.29 6.59
CA ARG A 121 -16.48 12.81 7.55
C ARG A 121 -15.07 12.38 7.16
N GLU A 122 -14.11 13.25 7.41
CA GLU A 122 -12.69 12.90 7.37
C GLU A 122 -12.38 11.83 8.44
N TRP A 123 -11.47 10.92 8.10
CA TRP A 123 -11.01 9.88 9.01
C TRP A 123 -9.67 10.28 9.62
N ALA A 124 -9.57 10.32 10.95
CA ALA A 124 -8.29 10.40 11.65
C ALA A 124 -7.58 9.03 11.63
N ARG A 125 -7.38 8.48 10.44
CA ARG A 125 -6.99 7.10 10.16
C ARG A 125 -5.96 6.57 11.16
N GLU A 126 -6.33 5.48 11.82
CA GLU A 126 -5.47 4.78 12.77
C GLU A 126 -5.45 3.30 12.37
N THR A 127 -4.25 2.77 12.15
CA THR A 127 -4.00 1.37 11.83
C THR A 127 -2.96 0.82 12.79
N ARG A 128 -2.93 -0.50 12.98
CA ARG A 128 -1.97 -1.14 13.89
C ARG A 128 -0.51 -0.85 13.54
N TYR A 129 -0.23 -0.72 12.24
CA TYR A 129 1.08 -0.38 11.72
C TYR A 129 0.99 0.96 11.00
N SER A 130 2.01 1.79 11.14
CA SER A 130 2.17 2.96 10.28
C SER A 130 2.66 2.51 8.90
N TYR A 131 2.13 3.08 7.83
CA TYR A 131 2.65 2.85 6.49
C TYR A 131 3.85 3.75 6.17
N GLU A 132 4.07 4.79 6.99
CA GLU A 132 5.12 5.78 6.80
C GLU A 132 6.51 5.14 6.73
N THR A 133 7.37 5.75 5.92
CA THR A 133 8.75 5.29 5.74
C THR A 133 9.52 5.37 7.06
N GLY A 134 10.25 4.30 7.40
CA GLY A 134 11.04 4.23 8.63
C GLY A 134 10.27 3.75 9.87
N SER A 135 9.01 3.36 9.73
CA SER A 135 8.15 2.86 10.81
C SER A 135 8.47 1.42 11.22
N ASN A 136 9.02 0.61 10.33
CA ASN A 136 9.46 -0.75 10.62
C ASN A 136 10.89 -0.76 11.18
N ALA A 137 11.01 -0.58 12.49
CA ALA A 137 12.31 -0.49 13.16
C ALA A 137 13.23 -1.69 12.86
N GLU A 138 12.69 -2.90 12.76
CA GLU A 138 13.42 -4.12 12.40
C GLU A 138 13.93 -4.04 10.95
N GLY A 139 13.08 -3.66 10.00
CA GLY A 139 13.43 -3.47 8.58
C GLY A 139 14.51 -2.41 8.36
N TRP A 140 14.71 -1.51 9.31
CA TRP A 140 15.74 -0.48 9.30
C TRP A 140 16.96 -0.79 10.19
N GLY A 141 17.01 -1.96 10.82
CA GLY A 141 18.10 -2.37 11.70
C GLY A 141 18.24 -1.49 12.95
N ARG A 142 17.14 -0.93 13.45
CA ARG A 142 17.10 -0.02 14.60
C ARG A 142 16.77 -0.71 15.93
N GLU A 143 16.61 -2.02 15.95
CA GLU A 143 16.45 -2.77 17.19
C GLU A 143 17.76 -2.75 18.01
N GLY A 144 17.69 -2.29 19.27
CA GLY A 144 18.81 -2.30 20.22
C GLY A 144 19.29 -0.94 20.72
N GLN A 145 18.63 0.18 20.39
CA GLN A 145 18.84 1.46 21.07
C GLN A 145 17.73 1.67 22.12
N GLY A 146 17.80 0.88 23.19
CA GLY A 146 17.04 1.06 24.43
C GLY A 146 17.99 1.19 25.61
#